data_AF-A0A967V1Y2-F1
#
_entry.id   AF-A0A967V1Y2-F1
#
_cell.length_a   1.000
_cell.length_b   1.000
_cell.length_c   1.000
_cell.angle_alpha   90.00
_cell.angle_beta   90.00
_cell.angle_gamma   90.00
#
_symmetry.space_group_name_H-M   'P 1'
#
loop_
_entity.id
_entity.type
_entity.pdbx_description
1 polymer ?
#
loop_
_entity_poly.entity_id
_entity_poly.type
_entity_poly.pdbx_seq_one_letter_code
_entity_poly.pdbx_strand_id
1 'polypeptide(L)'
;MSHDRLPSFRTLFPALTLALACAAPAAAQDCPDPATLTADAEGARAHVRYLADDRLEGRAVGSDGARCASDYLAARFRALGLEPAGTEGTYFQRFPIRKGAELGPENALTIGERDL
;
A
#
# COMPACT_ATOMS: atom_id res chain seq x y z
N MET A 1 -58.16 31.04 -28.58
CA MET A 1 -59.17 30.04 -28.99
C MET A 1 -58.51 29.17 -30.05
N SER A 2 -58.22 27.89 -29.90
CA SER A 2 -58.40 26.91 -28.83
C SER A 2 -57.19 25.97 -28.96
N HIS A 3 -56.57 25.60 -27.85
CA HIS A 3 -55.65 24.46 -27.80
C HIS A 3 -56.50 23.19 -27.67
N ASP A 4 -56.46 22.32 -28.67
CA ASP A 4 -57.00 20.96 -28.57
C ASP A 4 -55.86 19.98 -28.89
N ARG A 5 -55.08 19.56 -27.89
CA ARG A 5 -55.25 18.37 -27.02
C ARG A 5 -55.29 17.04 -27.77
N LEU A 6 -54.21 16.27 -27.58
CA LEU A 6 -54.04 14.85 -27.94
C LEU A 6 -55.13 13.96 -27.30
N PRO A 7 -55.49 12.83 -27.93
CA PRO A 7 -55.94 11.67 -27.21
C PRO A 7 -54.92 10.53 -27.28
N SER A 8 -54.51 10.09 -26.09
CA SER A 8 -53.90 8.80 -25.80
C SER A 8 -54.95 7.68 -25.88
N PHE A 9 -54.59 6.47 -26.33
CA PHE A 9 -55.12 5.20 -25.81
C PHE A 9 -54.43 4.03 -26.55
N ARG A 10 -53.62 3.21 -25.87
CA ARG A 10 -53.98 1.85 -25.37
C ARG A 10 -54.33 0.92 -26.54
N THR A 11 -53.69 -0.22 -26.77
CA THR A 11 -53.28 -1.32 -25.87
C THR A 11 -52.83 -2.43 -26.85
N LEU A 12 -51.71 -3.13 -26.69
CA LEU A 12 -51.62 -4.51 -26.19
C LEU A 12 -50.38 -5.14 -26.85
N PHE A 13 -49.40 -5.61 -26.07
CA PHE A 13 -48.62 -6.84 -26.35
C PHE A 13 -47.77 -7.13 -25.10
N PRO A 14 -48.28 -7.89 -24.12
CA PRO A 14 -47.49 -8.33 -22.99
C PRO A 14 -46.78 -9.63 -23.38
N ALA A 15 -45.51 -9.55 -23.75
CA ALA A 15 -44.63 -10.70 -23.81
C ALA A 15 -43.62 -10.60 -22.65
N LEU A 16 -44.02 -11.28 -21.58
CA LEU A 16 -43.28 -11.65 -20.39
C LEU A 16 -41.87 -12.21 -20.72
N THR A 17 -40.85 -11.35 -20.76
CA THR A 17 -39.44 -11.78 -20.66
C THR A 17 -39.00 -11.76 -19.20
N LEU A 18 -39.15 -12.93 -18.59
CA LEU A 18 -38.58 -13.34 -17.31
C LEU A 18 -37.05 -13.48 -17.45
N ALA A 19 -36.29 -12.52 -16.94
CA ALA A 19 -34.87 -12.68 -16.57
C ALA A 19 -34.46 -11.57 -15.60
N LEU A 20 -35.02 -11.63 -14.40
CA LEU A 20 -34.54 -10.86 -13.25
C LEU A 20 -33.54 -11.73 -12.48
N ALA A 21 -32.43 -11.11 -12.06
CA ALA A 21 -31.39 -11.57 -11.13
C ALA A 21 -30.19 -12.32 -11.74
N CYS A 22 -29.13 -11.56 -12.07
CA CYS A 22 -27.87 -11.53 -11.31
C CYS A 22 -26.72 -11.05 -12.21
N ALA A 23 -26.58 -9.73 -12.33
CA ALA A 23 -25.28 -9.14 -12.62
C ALA A 23 -25.25 -7.84 -11.81
N ALA A 24 -24.83 -7.97 -10.55
CA ALA A 24 -24.35 -6.80 -9.85
C ALA A 24 -23.32 -6.13 -10.76
N PRO A 25 -23.37 -4.81 -10.99
CA PRO A 25 -22.12 -4.16 -11.34
C PRO A 25 -21.21 -4.51 -10.17
N ALA A 26 -20.12 -5.22 -10.45
CA ALA A 26 -18.98 -5.22 -9.55
C ALA A 26 -18.87 -3.75 -9.13
N ALA A 27 -19.01 -3.46 -7.84
CA ALA A 27 -18.59 -2.16 -7.35
C ALA A 27 -17.16 -2.06 -7.86
N ALA A 28 -16.97 -1.28 -8.93
CA ALA A 28 -15.67 -0.80 -9.30
C ALA A 28 -15.21 -0.19 -7.99
N GLN A 29 -14.21 -0.83 -7.39
CA GLN A 29 -13.58 -0.27 -6.22
C GLN A 29 -13.16 1.11 -6.69
N ASP A 30 -13.86 2.15 -6.23
CA ASP A 30 -13.48 3.51 -6.55
C ASP A 30 -12.11 3.69 -5.91
N CYS A 31 -11.09 3.47 -6.72
CA CYS A 31 -9.72 3.71 -6.36
C CYS A 31 -9.63 5.22 -6.08
N PRO A 32 -9.09 5.63 -4.92
CA PRO A 32 -8.98 7.03 -4.59
C PRO A 32 -8.24 7.81 -5.70
N ASP A 33 -8.74 9.00 -6.01
CA ASP A 33 -8.21 9.87 -7.06
C ASP A 33 -6.74 10.23 -6.77
N PRO A 34 -5.79 9.79 -7.61
CA PRO A 34 -4.36 10.02 -7.40
C PRO A 34 -3.96 11.50 -7.49
N ALA A 35 -4.84 12.41 -7.93
CA ALA A 35 -4.59 13.86 -7.90
C ALA A 35 -4.53 14.44 -6.47
N THR A 36 -4.93 13.67 -5.44
CA THR A 36 -4.82 14.06 -4.01
C THR A 36 -3.46 13.75 -3.38
N LEU A 37 -2.54 13.16 -4.13
CA LEU A 37 -1.19 12.83 -3.67
C LEU A 37 -0.17 13.80 -4.27
N THR A 38 0.34 14.70 -3.43
CA THR A 38 1.56 15.49 -3.65
C THR A 38 2.33 15.58 -2.32
N ALA A 39 3.45 14.91 -2.06
CA ALA A 39 3.60 13.45 -1.97
C ALA A 39 3.07 12.64 -3.15
N ASP A 40 3.49 13.02 -4.36
CA ASP A 40 3.02 12.41 -5.60
C ASP A 40 3.41 10.94 -5.67
N ALA A 41 2.59 10.17 -6.39
CA ALA A 41 2.83 8.74 -6.55
C ALA A 41 4.23 8.47 -7.12
N GLU A 42 4.78 9.40 -7.91
CA GLU A 42 6.12 9.30 -8.47
C GLU A 42 7.23 9.53 -7.44
N GLY A 43 7.15 10.59 -6.62
CA GLY A 43 8.09 10.84 -5.54
C GLY A 43 8.05 9.76 -4.47
N ALA A 44 6.85 9.28 -4.11
CA ALA A 44 6.67 8.12 -3.24
C ALA A 44 7.34 6.86 -3.83
N ARG A 45 7.15 6.59 -5.13
CA ARG A 45 7.82 5.49 -5.83
C ARG A 45 9.34 5.66 -5.84
N ALA A 46 9.87 6.88 -5.96
CA ALA A 46 11.30 7.13 -5.90
C ALA A 46 11.88 6.79 -4.51
N HIS A 47 11.18 7.15 -3.44
CA HIS A 47 11.55 6.76 -2.07
C HIS A 47 11.55 5.23 -1.89
N VAL A 48 10.48 4.57 -2.36
CA VAL A 48 10.38 3.10 -2.29
C VAL A 48 11.50 2.44 -3.09
N ARG A 49 11.77 2.90 -4.31
CA ARG A 49 12.86 2.37 -5.15
C ARG A 49 14.21 2.47 -4.45
N TYR A 50 14.52 3.61 -3.84
CA TYR A 50 15.78 3.77 -3.11
C TYR A 50 15.86 2.85 -1.90
N LEU A 51 14.81 2.79 -1.07
CA LEU A 51 14.81 2.01 0.18
C LEU A 51 14.75 0.48 -0.04
N ALA A 52 14.42 0.05 -1.25
CA ALA A 52 14.36 -1.35 -1.67
C ALA A 52 15.42 -1.68 -2.74
N ASP A 53 16.37 -0.79 -3.02
CA ASP A 53 17.42 -1.00 -4.00
C ASP A 53 18.38 -2.10 -3.52
N ASP A 54 18.79 -3.00 -4.43
CA ASP A 54 19.70 -4.10 -4.13
C ASP A 54 21.04 -3.63 -3.56
N ARG A 55 21.46 -2.39 -3.84
CA ARG A 55 22.69 -1.79 -3.29
C ARG A 55 22.64 -1.58 -1.78
N LEU A 56 21.46 -1.60 -1.16
CA LEU A 56 21.35 -1.58 0.30
C LEU A 56 21.60 -2.98 0.89
N GLU A 57 21.54 -4.05 0.09
CA GLU A 57 21.74 -5.44 0.53
C GLU A 57 20.78 -5.86 1.67
N GLY A 58 19.62 -5.18 1.74
CA GLY A 58 18.64 -5.32 2.81
C GLY A 58 18.77 -4.25 3.90
N ARG A 59 17.95 -4.37 4.95
CA ARG A 59 17.87 -3.38 6.05
C ARG A 59 17.72 -4.06 7.41
N ALA A 60 18.39 -5.21 7.57
CA ALA A 60 18.42 -5.92 8.84
C ALA A 60 19.02 -5.03 9.94
N VAL A 61 18.55 -5.20 11.17
CA VAL A 61 18.97 -4.37 12.30
C VAL A 61 20.50 -4.44 12.50
N GLY A 62 21.17 -3.28 12.40
CA GLY A 62 22.61 -3.16 12.52
C GLY A 62 23.41 -3.53 11.26
N SER A 63 22.74 -3.74 10.13
CA SER A 63 23.40 -3.87 8.81
C SER A 63 23.81 -2.50 8.24
N ASP A 64 24.72 -2.52 7.27
CA ASP A 64 25.12 -1.32 6.54
C ASP A 64 23.96 -0.71 5.73
N GLY A 65 23.12 -1.55 5.12
CA GLY A 65 21.91 -1.10 4.43
C GLY A 65 20.90 -0.39 5.33
N ALA A 66 20.75 -0.85 6.58
CA ALA A 66 19.94 -0.14 7.57
C ALA A 66 20.53 1.25 7.90
N ARG A 67 21.86 1.37 8.04
CA ARG A 67 22.52 2.66 8.24
C ARG A 67 22.28 3.61 7.05
N CYS A 68 22.50 3.14 5.81
CA CYS A 68 22.24 3.92 4.61
C CYS A 68 20.79 4.40 4.51
N ALA A 69 19.82 3.53 4.82
CA ALA A 69 18.42 3.90 4.85
C ALA A 69 18.09 4.95 5.92
N SER A 70 18.65 4.83 7.12
CA SER A 70 18.47 5.82 8.18
C SER A 70 19.07 7.18 7.81
N ASP A 71 20.26 7.20 7.19
CA ASP A 71 20.91 8.43 6.73
C ASP A 71 20.09 9.12 5.62
N TYR A 72 19.56 8.33 4.69
CA TYR A 72 18.64 8.82 3.66
C TYR A 72 17.40 9.49 4.26
N LEU A 73 16.76 8.85 5.25
CA LEU A 73 15.58 9.41 5.92
C LEU A 73 15.93 10.72 6.66
N ALA A 74 17.05 10.76 7.38
CA ALA A 74 17.53 11.97 8.04
C ALA A 74 17.77 13.12 7.03
N ALA A 75 18.35 12.81 5.87
CA ALA A 75 18.53 13.78 4.80
C ALA A 75 17.19 14.28 4.22
N ARG A 76 16.22 13.39 4.03
CA ARG A 76 14.86 13.77 3.56
C ARG A 76 14.13 14.63 4.58
N PHE A 77 14.20 14.29 5.87
CA PHE A 77 13.60 15.10 6.93
C PHE A 77 14.21 16.50 7.00
N ARG A 78 15.54 16.60 6.89
CA ARG A 78 16.22 17.88 6.80
C ARG A 78 15.75 18.69 5.58
N ALA A 79 15.66 18.06 4.41
CA ALA A 79 15.23 18.73 3.18
C ALA A 79 13.77 19.23 3.24
N LEU A 80 12.93 18.56 4.03
CA LEU A 80 11.55 18.95 4.28
C LEU A 80 11.42 20.02 5.39
N GLY A 81 12.53 20.42 6.03
CA GLY A 81 12.52 21.44 7.09
C GLY A 81 12.07 20.93 8.46
N LEU A 82 12.06 19.61 8.68
CA LEU A 82 11.71 19.06 9.98
C LEU A 82 12.82 19.32 11.00
N GLU A 83 12.43 19.68 12.21
CA GLU A 83 13.34 19.78 13.34
C GLU A 83 13.75 18.38 13.83
N PRO A 84 15.03 18.19 14.19
CA PRO A 84 15.49 16.92 14.75
C PRO A 84 14.96 16.72 16.18
N ALA A 85 14.46 15.52 16.48
CA ALA A 85 13.89 15.14 17.78
C ALA A 85 14.59 13.94 18.45
N GLY A 86 15.74 13.54 17.93
CA GLY A 86 16.56 12.45 18.45
C GLY A 86 17.54 12.90 19.53
N THR A 87 18.42 11.98 19.91
CA THR A 87 19.45 12.24 20.92
C THR A 87 20.36 13.39 20.47
N GLU A 88 20.67 14.32 21.38
CA GLU A 88 21.58 15.46 21.14
C GLU A 88 21.18 16.33 19.92
N GLY A 89 19.88 16.46 19.63
CA GLY A 89 19.41 17.29 18.51
C GLY A 89 19.70 16.68 17.14
N THR A 90 19.82 15.35 17.06
CA THR A 90 19.96 14.60 15.80
C THR A 90 18.62 14.05 15.32
N TYR A 91 18.56 13.47 14.12
CA TYR A 91 17.37 12.73 13.65
C TYR A 91 17.32 11.28 14.15
N PHE A 92 18.25 10.87 15.03
CA PHE A 92 18.43 9.47 15.42
C PHE A 92 18.06 9.24 16.88
N GLN A 93 17.25 8.21 17.11
CA GLN A 93 16.96 7.68 18.45
C GLN A 93 17.64 6.33 18.60
N ARG A 94 18.57 6.21 19.55
CA ARG A 94 19.25 4.95 19.86
C ARG A 94 18.45 4.18 20.91
N PHE A 95 18.28 2.88 20.70
CA PHE A 95 17.63 1.98 21.64
C PHE A 95 18.30 0.59 21.62
N PRO A 96 18.28 -0.14 22.75
CA PRO A 96 18.80 -1.50 22.80
C PRO A 96 17.88 -2.47 22.05
N ILE A 97 18.48 -3.49 21.46
CA ILE A 97 17.81 -4.46 20.60
C ILE A 97 18.34 -5.84 20.97
N ARG A 98 17.43 -6.79 21.18
CA ARG A 98 17.81 -8.19 21.33
C ARG A 98 18.01 -8.77 19.93
N LYS A 99 19.22 -9.24 19.62
CA LYS A 99 19.51 -9.87 18.35
C LYS A 99 19.19 -11.36 18.41
N GLY A 100 18.47 -11.83 17.38
CA GLY A 100 18.49 -13.21 16.92
C GLY A 100 17.59 -14.20 17.68
N ALA A 101 17.43 -15.34 17.00
CA ALA A 101 17.22 -16.64 17.59
C ALA A 101 18.47 -17.46 17.22
N GLU A 102 19.01 -18.23 18.16
CA GLU A 102 20.10 -19.16 17.90
C GLU A 102 19.49 -20.54 17.65
N LEU A 103 20.03 -21.28 16.68
CA LEU A 103 19.65 -22.67 16.51
C LEU A 103 20.16 -23.44 17.72
N GLY A 104 19.24 -24.01 18.48
CA GLY A 104 19.52 -25.03 19.47
C GLY A 104 19.75 -26.40 18.80
N PRO A 105 20.28 -27.37 19.56
CA PRO A 105 20.56 -28.72 19.06
C PRO A 105 19.30 -29.47 18.58
N GLU A 106 18.12 -29.01 18.98
CA GLU A 106 16.82 -29.66 18.69
C GLU A 106 16.07 -28.98 17.53
N ASN A 107 16.70 -28.02 16.83
CA ASN A 107 16.10 -27.43 15.65
C ASN A 107 16.17 -28.40 14.47
N ALA A 108 15.09 -29.14 14.25
CA ALA A 108 14.92 -30.03 13.10
C ALA A 108 13.65 -29.67 12.30
N LEU A 109 13.69 -29.86 10.99
CA LEU A 109 12.52 -29.80 10.12
C LEU A 109 12.31 -31.19 9.49
N THR A 110 11.17 -31.80 9.76
CA THR A 110 10.76 -33.08 9.16
C THR A 110 9.65 -32.87 8.14
N ILE A 111 9.81 -33.43 6.95
CA ILE A 111 8.73 -33.51 5.94
C ILE A 111 8.44 -34.99 5.67
N GLY A 112 7.32 -35.47 6.19
CA GLY A 112 7.03 -36.91 6.22
C GLY A 112 7.95 -37.63 7.20
N GLU A 113 8.67 -38.66 6.74
CA GLU A 113 9.65 -39.44 7.51
C GLU A 113 11.11 -39.04 7.21
N ARG A 114 11.35 -37.89 6.58
CA ARG A 114 12.71 -37.41 6.27
C ARG A 114 13.04 -36.17 7.08
N ASP A 115 14.17 -36.26 7.79
CA ASP A 115 14.86 -35.12 8.38
C ASP A 115 15.53 -34.29 7.26
N LEU A 116 15.38 -32.97 7.33
CA LEU A 116 16.01 -31.99 6.42
C LEU A 116 17.11 -31.19 7.13
#